data_AF-A0A3Q8YM76-F1
#
_entry.id   AF-A0A3Q8YM76-F1
#
_cell.length_a   1.000
_cell.length_b   1.000
_cell.length_c   1.000
_cell.angle_alpha   90.00
_cell.angle_beta   90.00
_cell.angle_gamma   90.00
#
_symmetry.space_group_name_H-M   'P 1'
#
loop_
_entity.id
_entity.type
_entity.pdbx_description
1 polymer ?
#
loop_
_entity_poly.entity_id
_entity_poly.type
_entity_poly.pdbx_seq_one_letter_code
_entity_poly.pdbx_strand_id
1 'polypeptide(L)'
;MQETFYEVMRRQGITRRSFLKFCSLTAASLGLGPTFAPKIAYAMESKPRIPVLWLHGLECTCCSESFIRSAHPLAKDVVLSMLSLDYDDTIMAAAGHQAEAIVTETVEQYKGNYILAVEGNPPLNEDGMFCIIGGKPFVDQLKYAAQNAKAIISWGSCASWGCVQAARPNPTRATPVHKVPGLPDKPIIKVPGCPPIAEVMTAVITYILTFERFPELDRQGRPKMFYSQRIHDKCYRRPHFDAGQFVEAFDDEGARKGYCLYKMGCKGPTTYNACSTVRWNGGLSFPIQAGHPCIGCSEDGFWDKGDFYSRLSNINGFGVEANADRIGATAATVVGAAAAAHAAASVVKRMREKGGQS
;
A
#
# COMPACT_ATOMS: atom_id res chain seq x y z
N MET A 1 -3.56 -32.37 -20.98
CA MET A 1 -2.78 -32.17 -19.74
C MET A 1 -2.29 -30.73 -19.78
N GLN A 2 -2.57 -29.91 -18.77
CA GLN A 2 -2.10 -28.53 -18.75
C GLN A 2 -0.60 -28.51 -18.48
N GLU A 3 0.15 -27.74 -19.28
CA GLU A 3 1.61 -27.61 -19.17
C GLU A 3 1.99 -27.05 -17.79
N THR A 4 2.97 -27.68 -17.13
CA THR A 4 3.47 -27.19 -15.85
C THR A 4 4.31 -25.94 -16.05
N PHE A 5 4.50 -25.18 -14.98
CA PHE A 5 5.34 -23.99 -15.06
C PHE A 5 6.78 -24.28 -15.52
N TYR A 6 7.39 -25.34 -15.01
CA TYR A 6 8.75 -25.71 -15.38
C TYR A 6 8.83 -26.08 -16.87
N GLU A 7 7.82 -26.76 -17.41
CA GLU A 7 7.76 -27.10 -18.84
C GLU A 7 7.78 -25.85 -19.72
N VAL A 8 6.99 -24.82 -19.39
CA VAL A 8 6.98 -23.53 -20.09
C VAL A 8 8.37 -22.86 -20.04
N MET A 9 8.98 -22.79 -18.85
CA MET A 9 10.32 -22.22 -18.68
C MET A 9 11.38 -22.96 -19.50
N ARG A 10 11.31 -24.29 -19.52
CA ARG A 10 12.23 -25.13 -20.29
C ARG A 10 12.07 -24.89 -21.79
N ARG A 11 10.83 -24.70 -22.28
CA ARG A 11 10.54 -24.34 -23.69
C ARG A 11 11.12 -22.98 -24.07
N GLN A 12 11.14 -22.02 -23.15
CA GLN A 12 11.74 -20.70 -23.35
C GLN A 12 13.28 -20.69 -23.19
N GLY A 13 13.92 -21.84 -23.05
CA GLY A 13 15.38 -21.96 -22.95
C GLY A 13 15.97 -21.69 -21.55
N ILE A 14 15.15 -21.55 -20.52
CA ILE A 14 15.63 -21.29 -19.15
C ILE A 14 16.27 -22.55 -18.56
N THR A 15 17.52 -22.43 -18.09
CA THR A 15 18.24 -23.55 -17.47
C THR A 15 17.66 -23.92 -16.10
N ARG A 16 17.78 -25.20 -15.70
CA ARG A 16 17.42 -25.65 -14.35
C ARG A 16 18.10 -24.84 -13.24
N ARG A 17 19.35 -24.41 -13.46
CA ARG A 17 20.09 -23.55 -12.52
C ARG A 17 19.45 -22.17 -12.38
N SER A 18 19.08 -21.53 -13.50
CA SER A 18 18.40 -20.23 -13.49
C SER A 18 17.03 -20.32 -12.81
N PHE A 19 16.30 -21.40 -13.05
CA PHE A 19 15.03 -21.69 -12.39
C PHE A 19 15.17 -21.83 -10.85
N LEU A 20 16.15 -22.60 -10.36
CA LEU A 20 16.38 -22.72 -8.92
C LEU A 20 16.82 -21.39 -8.28
N LYS A 21 17.62 -20.57 -8.99
CA LYS A 21 17.95 -19.20 -8.54
C LYS A 21 16.70 -18.34 -8.40
N PHE A 22 15.81 -18.39 -9.39
CA PHE A 22 14.52 -17.69 -9.33
C PHE A 22 13.74 -18.10 -8.07
N CYS A 23 13.59 -19.41 -7.82
CA CYS A 23 12.88 -19.91 -6.64
C CYS A 23 13.48 -19.41 -5.31
N SER A 24 14.81 -19.36 -5.23
CA SER A 24 15.52 -18.82 -4.05
C SER A 24 15.32 -17.32 -3.86
N LEU A 25 15.37 -16.54 -4.94
CA LEU A 25 15.12 -15.09 -4.90
C LEU A 25 13.67 -14.80 -4.50
N THR A 26 12.73 -15.58 -5.04
CA THR A 26 11.30 -15.49 -4.68
C THR A 26 11.06 -15.85 -3.21
N ALA A 27 11.74 -16.87 -2.67
CA ALA A 27 11.66 -17.15 -1.23
C ALA A 27 12.15 -15.95 -0.40
N ALA A 28 13.31 -15.39 -0.76
CA ALA A 28 13.90 -14.26 -0.05
C ALA A 28 13.04 -13.00 -0.14
N SER A 29 12.46 -12.68 -1.30
CA SER A 29 11.60 -11.50 -1.48
C SER A 29 10.31 -11.59 -0.67
N LEU A 30 9.80 -12.81 -0.47
CA LEU A 30 8.67 -13.08 0.42
C LEU A 30 9.03 -13.10 1.91
N GLY A 31 10.29 -12.87 2.28
CA GLY A 31 10.77 -13.00 3.66
C GLY A 31 10.72 -14.44 4.18
N LEU A 32 10.68 -15.43 3.29
CA LEU A 32 10.67 -16.84 3.63
C LEU A 32 12.09 -17.35 3.82
N GLY A 33 12.26 -18.26 4.78
CA GLY A 33 13.55 -18.91 5.01
C GLY A 33 14.03 -19.73 3.80
N PRO A 34 15.34 -20.02 3.69
CA PRO A 34 15.91 -20.77 2.55
C PRO A 34 15.26 -22.13 2.28
N THR A 35 14.63 -22.73 3.29
CA THR A 35 13.90 -24.01 3.21
C THR A 35 12.65 -23.96 2.32
N PHE A 36 12.16 -22.77 1.97
CA PHE A 36 11.02 -22.60 1.08
C PHE A 36 11.39 -22.59 -0.40
N ALA A 37 12.66 -22.34 -0.76
CA ALA A 37 13.08 -22.33 -2.16
C ALA A 37 12.83 -23.68 -2.88
N PRO A 38 13.12 -24.85 -2.27
CA PRO A 38 12.75 -26.15 -2.87
C PRO A 38 11.24 -26.38 -2.97
N LYS A 39 10.44 -25.83 -2.04
CA LYS A 39 8.97 -25.94 -2.10
C LYS A 39 8.38 -25.13 -3.25
N ILE A 40 8.91 -23.92 -3.46
CA ILE A 40 8.56 -23.07 -4.61
C ILE A 40 8.94 -23.82 -5.90
N ALA A 41 10.16 -24.36 -5.98
CA ALA A 41 10.60 -25.13 -7.14
C ALA A 41 9.70 -26.34 -7.43
N TYR A 42 9.35 -27.12 -6.41
CA TYR A 42 8.46 -28.27 -6.59
C TYR A 42 7.06 -27.86 -7.09
N ALA A 43 6.45 -26.82 -6.50
CA ALA A 43 5.15 -26.32 -6.95
C ALA A 43 5.20 -25.90 -8.43
N MET A 44 6.27 -25.22 -8.80
CA MET A 44 6.57 -24.78 -10.15
C MET A 44 6.85 -25.94 -11.12
N GLU A 45 7.42 -27.06 -10.67
CA GLU A 45 7.66 -28.23 -11.52
C GLU A 45 6.42 -29.09 -11.73
N SER A 46 5.47 -29.07 -10.80
CA SER A 46 4.38 -30.06 -10.74
C SER A 46 3.01 -29.51 -11.11
N LYS A 47 2.85 -28.19 -11.23
CA LYS A 47 1.52 -27.57 -11.29
C LYS A 47 1.33 -26.70 -12.53
N PRO A 48 0.13 -26.74 -13.13
CA PRO A 48 -0.24 -25.80 -14.17
C PRO A 48 -0.44 -24.40 -13.58
N ARG A 49 -0.28 -23.39 -14.42
CA ARG A 49 -0.46 -21.98 -14.05
C ARG A 49 -1.94 -21.71 -13.77
N ILE A 50 -2.24 -21.00 -12.68
CA ILE A 50 -3.64 -20.62 -12.39
C ILE A 50 -4.12 -19.58 -13.40
N PRO A 51 -5.31 -19.76 -14.00
CA PRO A 51 -5.95 -18.74 -14.82
C PRO A 51 -6.30 -17.52 -13.98
N VAL A 52 -6.09 -16.35 -14.54
CA VAL A 52 -6.46 -15.06 -13.97
C VAL A 52 -7.22 -14.25 -15.01
N LEU A 53 -8.41 -13.81 -14.62
CA LEU A 53 -9.17 -12.78 -15.32
C LEU A 53 -8.96 -11.46 -14.60
N TRP A 54 -8.36 -10.47 -15.26
CA TRP A 54 -8.19 -9.12 -14.73
C TRP A 54 -9.19 -8.18 -15.38
N LEU A 55 -10.24 -7.84 -14.66
CA LEU A 55 -11.32 -6.96 -15.13
C LEU A 55 -11.12 -5.53 -14.63
N HIS A 56 -11.52 -4.56 -15.46
CA HIS A 56 -11.36 -3.13 -15.23
C HIS A 56 -12.71 -2.41 -15.21
N GLY A 57 -13.06 -1.81 -14.06
CA GLY A 57 -14.27 -0.99 -13.90
C GLY A 57 -14.01 0.51 -14.10
N LEU A 58 -14.69 1.37 -13.32
CA LEU A 58 -14.27 2.77 -13.20
C LEU A 58 -12.93 2.84 -12.50
N GLU A 59 -11.92 3.30 -13.21
CA GLU A 59 -10.54 3.25 -12.75
C GLU A 59 -9.62 4.27 -13.42
N CYS A 60 -8.34 4.24 -13.07
CA CYS A 60 -7.31 5.11 -13.63
C CYS A 60 -6.03 4.35 -14.02
N THR A 61 -6.08 3.02 -14.03
CA THR A 61 -5.03 2.09 -14.45
C THR A 61 -3.76 2.13 -13.60
N CYS A 62 -3.81 2.81 -12.45
CA CYS A 62 -2.65 2.97 -11.59
C CYS A 62 -2.18 1.65 -10.95
N CYS A 63 -3.08 0.68 -10.73
CA CYS A 63 -2.71 -0.61 -10.15
C CYS A 63 -2.07 -1.50 -11.20
N SER A 64 -2.59 -1.53 -12.42
CA SER A 64 -1.94 -2.20 -13.56
C SER A 64 -0.56 -1.62 -13.82
N GLU A 65 -0.44 -0.29 -13.85
CA GLU A 65 0.86 0.38 -13.95
C GLU A 65 1.79 0.01 -12.80
N SER A 66 1.30 -0.02 -11.56
CA SER A 66 2.09 -0.44 -10.39
C SER A 66 2.56 -1.89 -10.52
N PHE A 67 1.67 -2.82 -10.89
CA PHE A 67 1.99 -4.23 -11.04
C PHE A 67 3.19 -4.45 -11.98
N ILE A 68 3.21 -3.77 -13.12
CA ILE A 68 4.31 -3.91 -14.09
C ILE A 68 5.62 -3.23 -13.63
N ARG A 69 5.62 -2.44 -12.55
CA ARG A 69 6.84 -1.89 -11.92
C ARG A 69 7.52 -2.82 -10.92
N SER A 70 6.98 -4.02 -10.68
CA SER A 70 7.57 -4.95 -9.71
C SER A 70 8.99 -5.34 -10.08
N ALA A 71 9.92 -5.14 -9.15
CA ALA A 71 11.32 -5.54 -9.34
C ALA A 71 11.53 -7.06 -9.13
N HIS A 72 10.88 -7.65 -8.12
CA HIS A 72 11.10 -9.06 -7.75
C HIS A 72 9.82 -9.71 -7.15
N PRO A 73 9.19 -10.68 -7.84
CA PRO A 73 9.47 -11.11 -9.22
C PRO A 73 9.15 -10.00 -10.23
N LEU A 74 9.79 -10.04 -11.40
CA LEU A 74 9.44 -9.14 -12.51
C LEU A 74 8.03 -9.47 -13.00
N ALA A 75 7.27 -8.46 -13.42
CA ALA A 75 5.93 -8.70 -13.98
C ALA A 75 5.94 -9.64 -15.20
N LYS A 76 7.00 -9.58 -16.02
CA LYS A 76 7.26 -10.56 -17.09
C LYS A 76 7.28 -11.99 -16.54
N ASP A 77 7.99 -12.22 -15.44
CA ASP A 77 8.08 -13.55 -14.82
C ASP A 77 6.76 -13.92 -14.13
N VAL A 78 5.94 -12.96 -13.70
CA VAL A 78 4.59 -13.26 -13.24
C VAL A 78 3.71 -13.74 -14.40
N VAL A 79 3.66 -12.99 -15.50
CA VAL A 79 2.75 -13.24 -16.63
C VAL A 79 3.18 -14.44 -17.49
N LEU A 80 4.46 -14.53 -17.86
CA LEU A 80 4.95 -15.61 -18.74
C LEU A 80 5.10 -16.94 -18.01
N SER A 81 4.96 -16.92 -16.70
CA SER A 81 5.69 -17.84 -15.86
C SER A 81 4.82 -18.19 -14.63
N MET A 82 4.51 -17.28 -13.71
CA MET A 82 3.81 -17.71 -12.48
C MET A 82 2.31 -17.98 -12.64
N LEU A 83 1.61 -17.20 -13.46
CA LEU A 83 0.17 -17.34 -13.70
C LEU A 83 -0.16 -17.37 -15.19
N SER A 84 -1.41 -17.68 -15.53
CA SER A 84 -1.94 -17.49 -16.87
C SER A 84 -2.86 -16.28 -16.84
N LEU A 85 -2.35 -15.13 -17.29
CA LEU A 85 -3.14 -13.91 -17.42
C LEU A 85 -3.96 -14.04 -18.70
N ASP A 86 -5.11 -14.70 -18.58
CA ASP A 86 -5.91 -15.13 -19.73
C ASP A 86 -6.76 -13.98 -20.26
N TYR A 87 -7.07 -12.98 -19.42
CA TYR A 87 -7.73 -11.74 -19.82
C TYR A 87 -7.17 -10.55 -19.05
N ASP A 88 -6.85 -9.48 -19.77
CA ASP A 88 -6.54 -8.15 -19.25
C ASP A 88 -6.66 -7.14 -20.40
N ASP A 89 -7.65 -6.26 -20.34
CA ASP A 89 -7.93 -5.27 -21.39
C ASP A 89 -6.71 -4.40 -21.73
N THR A 90 -5.78 -4.22 -20.79
CA THR A 90 -4.64 -3.30 -20.94
C THR A 90 -3.55 -3.86 -21.87
N ILE A 91 -3.36 -5.19 -21.87
CA ILE A 91 -2.19 -5.81 -22.52
C ILE A 91 -2.52 -6.99 -23.45
N MET A 92 -3.78 -7.43 -23.50
CA MET A 92 -4.19 -8.53 -24.37
C MET A 92 -4.18 -8.12 -25.86
N ALA A 93 -3.90 -9.08 -26.73
CA ALA A 93 -3.87 -8.83 -28.17
C ALA A 93 -5.28 -8.76 -28.81
N ALA A 94 -6.25 -9.50 -28.26
CA ALA A 94 -7.61 -9.54 -28.78
C ALA A 94 -8.42 -8.30 -28.35
N ALA A 95 -9.38 -7.89 -29.17
CA ALA A 95 -10.28 -6.77 -28.91
C ALA A 95 -11.70 -7.10 -29.39
N GLY A 96 -12.68 -6.28 -29.03
CA GLY A 96 -14.08 -6.46 -29.44
C GLY A 96 -14.63 -7.85 -29.06
N HIS A 97 -15.34 -8.50 -29.97
CA HIS A 97 -15.98 -9.80 -29.70
C HIS A 97 -14.99 -10.92 -29.35
N GLN A 98 -13.75 -10.86 -29.84
CA GLN A 98 -12.72 -11.83 -29.46
C GLN A 98 -12.34 -11.68 -27.98
N ALA A 99 -12.27 -10.45 -27.47
CA ALA A 99 -12.03 -10.20 -26.04
C ALA A 99 -13.22 -10.66 -25.19
N GLU A 100 -14.45 -10.35 -25.60
CA GLU A 100 -15.67 -10.81 -24.90
C GLU A 100 -15.77 -12.34 -24.83
N ALA A 101 -15.38 -13.03 -25.91
CA ALA A 101 -15.35 -14.49 -25.96
C ALA A 101 -14.37 -15.07 -24.93
N ILE A 102 -13.18 -14.48 -24.76
CA ILE A 102 -12.16 -14.95 -23.81
C ILE A 102 -12.71 -14.99 -22.38
N VAL A 103 -13.44 -13.94 -21.94
CA VAL A 103 -14.04 -13.94 -20.60
C VAL A 103 -14.99 -15.13 -20.43
N THR A 104 -15.87 -15.35 -21.42
CA THR A 104 -16.84 -16.44 -21.39
C THR A 104 -16.13 -17.80 -21.41
N GLU A 105 -15.17 -18.00 -22.30
CA GLU A 105 -14.41 -19.23 -22.43
C GLU A 105 -13.64 -19.56 -21.15
N THR A 106 -12.94 -18.59 -20.56
CA THR A 106 -12.20 -18.82 -19.31
C THR A 106 -13.15 -19.13 -18.15
N VAL A 107 -14.26 -18.40 -18.01
CA VAL A 107 -15.26 -18.66 -16.97
C VAL A 107 -15.83 -20.07 -17.09
N GLU A 108 -16.14 -20.52 -18.31
CA GLU A 108 -16.76 -21.82 -18.57
C GLU A 108 -15.76 -22.98 -18.45
N GLN A 109 -14.54 -22.83 -18.98
CA GLN A 109 -13.52 -23.88 -18.96
C GLN A 109 -12.90 -24.09 -17.58
N TYR A 110 -12.80 -23.03 -16.78
CA TYR A 110 -12.08 -23.06 -15.50
C TYR A 110 -12.99 -22.83 -14.29
N LYS A 111 -14.29 -23.18 -14.39
CA LYS A 111 -15.27 -23.00 -13.30
C LYS A 111 -14.72 -23.45 -11.94
N GLY A 112 -14.74 -22.54 -10.97
CA GLY A 112 -14.25 -22.75 -9.60
C GLY A 112 -12.72 -22.70 -9.45
N ASN A 113 -11.97 -22.54 -10.54
CA ASN A 113 -10.51 -22.69 -10.57
C ASN A 113 -9.77 -21.58 -11.34
N TYR A 114 -10.29 -20.35 -11.31
CA TYR A 114 -9.56 -19.14 -11.71
C TYR A 114 -9.64 -18.08 -10.62
N ILE A 115 -8.69 -17.14 -10.63
CA ILE A 115 -8.72 -15.94 -9.80
C ILE A 115 -9.32 -14.79 -10.61
N LEU A 116 -10.26 -14.07 -10.01
CA LEU A 116 -10.76 -12.83 -10.56
C LEU A 116 -10.00 -11.65 -9.94
N ALA A 117 -9.10 -11.04 -10.69
CA ALA A 117 -8.50 -9.77 -10.35
C ALA A 117 -9.44 -8.63 -10.79
N VAL A 118 -9.69 -7.67 -9.91
CA VAL A 118 -10.54 -6.52 -10.21
C VAL A 118 -9.77 -5.25 -9.90
N GLU A 119 -9.55 -4.43 -10.92
CA GLU A 119 -9.14 -3.04 -10.79
C GLU A 119 -10.34 -2.13 -11.05
N GLY A 120 -10.42 -1.02 -10.32
CA GLY A 120 -11.60 -0.16 -10.38
C GLY A 120 -12.81 -0.68 -9.60
N ASN A 121 -13.97 -0.12 -9.90
CA ASN A 121 -15.23 -0.52 -9.29
C ASN A 121 -16.44 -0.28 -10.22
N PRO A 122 -17.57 -0.99 -10.00
CA PRO A 122 -18.79 -0.73 -10.73
C PRO A 122 -19.50 0.54 -10.22
N PRO A 123 -19.95 1.43 -11.12
CA PRO A 123 -20.96 2.42 -10.81
C PRO A 123 -22.35 1.76 -10.72
N LEU A 124 -23.20 2.25 -9.83
CA LEU A 124 -24.57 1.74 -9.66
C LEU A 124 -25.65 2.80 -9.94
N ASN A 125 -25.26 4.00 -10.35
CA ASN A 125 -26.19 5.02 -10.83
C ASN A 125 -26.44 4.86 -12.34
N GLU A 126 -27.56 5.39 -12.85
CA GLU A 126 -27.96 5.30 -14.27
C GLU A 126 -27.88 3.85 -14.81
N ASP A 127 -28.47 2.91 -14.07
CA ASP A 127 -28.45 1.47 -14.36
C ASP A 127 -27.06 0.85 -14.55
N GLY A 128 -26.02 1.51 -14.01
CA GLY A 128 -24.63 1.08 -14.11
C GLY A 128 -23.93 1.51 -15.40
N MET A 129 -24.58 2.30 -16.26
CA MET A 129 -24.09 2.69 -17.58
C MET A 129 -23.00 3.76 -17.56
N PHE A 130 -22.55 4.23 -16.39
CA PHE A 130 -21.34 5.06 -16.30
C PHE A 130 -20.06 4.28 -16.63
N CYS A 131 -20.09 2.95 -16.66
CA CYS A 131 -18.99 2.10 -17.12
C CYS A 131 -19.57 0.98 -18.01
N ILE A 132 -19.30 1.06 -19.31
CA ILE A 132 -19.91 0.21 -20.33
C ILE A 132 -18.83 -0.64 -20.98
N ILE A 133 -18.99 -1.97 -20.93
CA ILE A 133 -18.13 -2.94 -21.61
C ILE A 133 -19.01 -3.75 -22.55
N GLY A 134 -18.68 -3.80 -23.84
CA GLY A 134 -19.46 -4.58 -24.81
C GLY A 134 -20.93 -4.15 -24.94
N GLY A 135 -21.22 -2.87 -24.70
CA GLY A 135 -22.60 -2.33 -24.68
C GLY A 135 -23.42 -2.70 -23.44
N LYS A 136 -22.83 -3.29 -22.41
CA LYS A 136 -23.50 -3.68 -21.15
C LYS A 136 -22.85 -2.99 -19.93
N PRO A 137 -23.58 -2.81 -18.82
CA PRO A 137 -23.00 -2.35 -17.57
C PRO A 137 -21.85 -3.27 -17.12
N PHE A 138 -20.71 -2.69 -16.73
CA PHE A 138 -19.56 -3.46 -16.20
C PHE A 138 -19.94 -4.38 -15.04
N VAL A 139 -20.91 -3.97 -14.20
CA VAL A 139 -21.38 -4.77 -13.06
C VAL A 139 -21.90 -6.15 -13.48
N ASP A 140 -22.40 -6.31 -14.71
CA ASP A 140 -22.86 -7.59 -15.24
C ASP A 140 -21.70 -8.54 -15.52
N GLN A 141 -20.65 -8.04 -16.19
CA GLN A 141 -19.42 -8.81 -16.44
C GLN A 141 -18.75 -9.20 -15.12
N LEU A 142 -18.68 -8.26 -14.16
CA LEU A 142 -18.16 -8.52 -12.82
C LEU A 142 -18.93 -9.64 -12.11
N LYS A 143 -20.27 -9.60 -12.11
CA LYS A 143 -21.10 -10.63 -11.47
C LYS A 143 -20.93 -11.99 -12.15
N TYR A 144 -20.94 -12.01 -13.48
CA TYR A 144 -20.76 -13.23 -14.26
C TYR A 144 -19.41 -13.90 -13.95
N ALA A 145 -18.31 -13.15 -14.00
CA ALA A 145 -16.98 -13.66 -13.65
C ALA A 145 -16.87 -13.99 -12.15
N ALA A 146 -17.57 -13.30 -11.25
CA ALA A 146 -17.51 -13.60 -9.83
C ALA A 146 -18.19 -14.94 -9.47
N GLN A 147 -19.22 -15.38 -10.21
CA GLN A 147 -20.00 -16.59 -9.89
C GLN A 147 -19.14 -17.85 -9.80
N ASN A 148 -18.21 -17.99 -10.75
CA ASN A 148 -17.38 -19.18 -10.86
C ASN A 148 -15.93 -18.94 -10.45
N ALA A 149 -15.57 -17.76 -9.96
CA ALA A 149 -14.22 -17.50 -9.45
C ALA A 149 -13.94 -18.36 -8.20
N LYS A 150 -12.67 -18.77 -8.06
CA LYS A 150 -12.14 -19.39 -6.84
C LYS A 150 -12.04 -18.36 -5.70
N ALA A 151 -11.58 -17.16 -6.06
CA ALA A 151 -11.54 -15.98 -5.19
C ALA A 151 -11.40 -14.71 -6.04
N ILE A 152 -11.63 -13.58 -5.39
CA ILE A 152 -11.52 -12.25 -5.98
C ILE A 152 -10.38 -11.50 -5.31
N ILE A 153 -9.49 -10.88 -6.09
CA ILE A 153 -8.51 -9.93 -5.58
C ILE A 153 -8.94 -8.53 -6.00
N SER A 154 -9.23 -7.69 -5.01
CA SER A 154 -9.55 -6.28 -5.22
C SER A 154 -8.26 -5.45 -5.21
N TRP A 155 -7.76 -5.11 -6.39
CA TRP A 155 -6.56 -4.30 -6.55
C TRP A 155 -6.86 -2.82 -6.32
N GLY A 156 -6.07 -2.23 -5.43
CA GLY A 156 -6.13 -0.81 -5.12
C GLY A 156 -7.33 -0.40 -4.29
N SER A 157 -7.30 0.87 -3.91
CA SER A 157 -8.37 1.48 -3.12
C SER A 157 -9.67 1.62 -3.91
N CYS A 158 -9.64 1.59 -5.24
CA CYS A 158 -10.86 1.62 -6.07
C CYS A 158 -11.71 0.38 -5.81
N ALA A 159 -11.15 -0.82 -6.03
CA ALA A 159 -11.86 -2.08 -5.84
C ALA A 159 -12.11 -2.38 -4.36
N SER A 160 -11.14 -2.02 -3.50
CA SER A 160 -11.22 -2.29 -2.06
C SER A 160 -12.27 -1.41 -1.37
N TRP A 161 -12.31 -0.11 -1.67
CA TRP A 161 -13.04 0.91 -0.87
C TRP A 161 -13.88 1.89 -1.68
N GLY A 162 -13.53 2.17 -2.93
CA GLY A 162 -14.23 3.14 -3.80
C GLY A 162 -13.30 4.18 -4.42
N CYS A 163 -12.25 4.59 -3.68
CA CYS A 163 -11.28 5.61 -4.07
C CYS A 163 -11.91 6.94 -4.51
N VAL A 164 -11.28 7.64 -5.46
CA VAL A 164 -11.54 9.04 -5.78
C VAL A 164 -12.93 9.24 -6.38
N GLN A 165 -13.39 8.31 -7.22
CA GLN A 165 -14.71 8.34 -7.84
C GLN A 165 -15.85 8.14 -6.82
N ALA A 166 -15.55 7.55 -5.65
CA ALA A 166 -16.50 7.37 -4.56
C ALA A 166 -16.40 8.47 -3.48
N ALA A 167 -15.45 9.38 -3.59
CA ALA A 167 -15.37 10.55 -2.72
C ALA A 167 -16.60 11.45 -2.92
N ARG A 168 -16.92 12.30 -1.95
CA ARG A 168 -18.09 13.19 -2.03
C ARG A 168 -18.07 14.03 -3.34
N PRO A 169 -19.18 14.10 -4.10
CA PRO A 169 -20.53 13.59 -3.78
C PRO A 169 -20.84 12.16 -4.31
N ASN A 170 -19.87 11.42 -4.86
CA ASN A 170 -20.05 10.11 -5.50
C ASN A 170 -21.14 10.08 -6.59
N PRO A 171 -20.96 10.84 -7.69
CA PRO A 171 -22.00 11.06 -8.70
C PRO A 171 -22.43 9.78 -9.44
N THR A 172 -21.52 8.81 -9.59
CA THR A 172 -21.77 7.56 -10.31
C THR A 172 -22.25 6.43 -9.40
N ARG A 173 -22.34 6.68 -8.08
CA ARG A 173 -22.51 5.63 -7.05
C ARG A 173 -21.48 4.51 -7.22
N ALA A 174 -20.22 4.88 -7.45
CA ALA A 174 -19.09 3.97 -7.47
C ALA A 174 -19.05 3.16 -6.17
N THR A 175 -19.11 1.84 -6.29
CA THR A 175 -19.32 0.93 -5.15
C THR A 175 -18.20 -0.11 -5.11
N PRO A 176 -17.45 -0.26 -3.99
CA PRO A 176 -16.37 -1.23 -3.92
C PRO A 176 -16.88 -2.66 -4.10
N VAL A 177 -16.03 -3.54 -4.62
CA VAL A 177 -16.41 -4.90 -5.08
C VAL A 177 -17.21 -5.66 -4.03
N HIS A 178 -16.72 -5.69 -2.79
CA HIS A 178 -17.38 -6.41 -1.68
C HIS A 178 -18.76 -5.87 -1.26
N LYS A 179 -19.20 -4.71 -1.78
CA LYS A 179 -20.52 -4.11 -1.51
C LYS A 179 -21.45 -4.16 -2.72
N VAL A 180 -21.03 -4.80 -3.82
CA VAL A 180 -21.84 -4.90 -5.03
C VAL A 180 -23.08 -5.77 -4.76
N PRO A 181 -24.30 -5.25 -4.97
CA PRO A 181 -25.53 -6.01 -4.73
C PRO A 181 -25.61 -7.23 -5.65
N GLY A 182 -25.87 -8.41 -5.07
CA GLY A 182 -25.98 -9.67 -5.82
C GLY A 182 -24.63 -10.24 -6.27
N LEU A 183 -23.50 -9.74 -5.74
CA LEU A 183 -22.22 -10.41 -5.91
C LEU A 183 -22.24 -11.73 -5.10
N PRO A 184 -21.79 -12.86 -5.69
CA PRO A 184 -21.73 -14.14 -5.00
C PRO A 184 -20.76 -14.10 -3.80
N ASP A 185 -21.06 -14.94 -2.80
CA ASP A 185 -20.20 -15.09 -1.63
C ASP A 185 -18.91 -15.83 -2.01
N LYS A 186 -17.86 -15.06 -2.28
CA LYS A 186 -16.53 -15.54 -2.62
C LYS A 186 -15.51 -14.92 -1.67
N PRO A 187 -14.38 -15.60 -1.39
CA PRO A 187 -13.27 -14.97 -0.70
C PRO A 187 -12.80 -13.73 -1.47
N ILE A 188 -12.79 -12.56 -0.81
CA ILE A 188 -12.30 -11.30 -1.37
C ILE A 188 -11.05 -10.86 -0.61
N ILE A 189 -9.91 -10.83 -1.32
CA ILE A 189 -8.65 -10.29 -0.80
C ILE A 189 -8.55 -8.83 -1.23
N LYS A 190 -8.58 -7.91 -0.26
CA LYS A 190 -8.40 -6.47 -0.51
C LYS A 190 -6.93 -6.12 -0.45
N VAL A 191 -6.38 -5.56 -1.52
CA VAL A 191 -5.00 -5.06 -1.55
C VAL A 191 -5.05 -3.56 -1.83
N PRO A 192 -5.35 -2.73 -0.81
CA PRO A 192 -5.58 -1.30 -1.00
C PRO A 192 -4.29 -0.49 -1.12
N GLY A 193 -4.46 0.76 -1.55
CA GLY A 193 -3.40 1.70 -1.95
C GLY A 193 -3.78 2.35 -3.28
N CYS A 194 -3.36 3.59 -3.51
CA CYS A 194 -3.64 4.31 -4.75
C CYS A 194 -2.33 4.72 -5.46
N PRO A 195 -1.62 3.77 -6.10
CA PRO A 195 -1.88 2.33 -6.15
C PRO A 195 -1.31 1.55 -4.93
N PRO A 196 -1.48 0.23 -4.85
CA PRO A 196 -0.69 -0.62 -3.96
C PRO A 196 0.76 -0.69 -4.43
N ILE A 197 1.69 -1.01 -3.52
CA ILE A 197 3.11 -1.18 -3.86
C ILE A 197 3.27 -2.38 -4.81
N ALA A 198 4.05 -2.22 -5.88
CA ALA A 198 4.26 -3.25 -6.90
C ALA A 198 4.72 -4.60 -6.31
N GLU A 199 5.71 -4.56 -5.42
CA GLU A 199 6.24 -5.74 -4.73
C GLU A 199 5.21 -6.38 -3.79
N VAL A 200 4.29 -5.60 -3.22
CA VAL A 200 3.18 -6.13 -2.42
C VAL A 200 2.19 -6.89 -3.32
N MET A 201 1.86 -6.36 -4.49
CA MET A 201 0.95 -7.01 -5.44
C MET A 201 1.51 -8.37 -5.89
N THR A 202 2.75 -8.39 -6.34
CA THR A 202 3.40 -9.63 -6.82
C THR A 202 3.66 -10.61 -5.67
N ALA A 203 3.95 -10.15 -4.46
CA ALA A 203 4.09 -11.01 -3.30
C ALA A 203 2.78 -11.72 -2.91
N VAL A 204 1.63 -11.03 -2.97
CA VAL A 204 0.31 -11.65 -2.72
C VAL A 204 0.02 -12.75 -3.73
N ILE A 205 0.27 -12.50 -5.02
CA ILE A 205 0.13 -13.51 -6.09
C ILE A 205 1.03 -14.70 -5.81
N THR A 206 2.32 -14.43 -5.57
CA THR A 206 3.33 -15.47 -5.30
C THR A 206 2.95 -16.32 -4.09
N TYR A 207 2.43 -15.71 -3.03
CA TYR A 207 1.98 -16.41 -1.83
C TYR A 207 0.86 -17.40 -2.17
N ILE A 208 -0.17 -16.94 -2.88
CA ILE A 208 -1.32 -17.77 -3.26
C ILE A 208 -0.88 -18.96 -4.09
N LEU A 209 0.02 -18.74 -5.06
CA LEU A 209 0.55 -19.80 -5.92
C LEU A 209 1.44 -20.79 -5.18
N THR A 210 2.32 -20.30 -4.31
CA THR A 210 3.31 -21.12 -3.59
C THR A 210 2.65 -21.99 -2.53
N PHE A 211 1.71 -21.43 -1.79
CA PHE A 211 1.10 -22.07 -0.62
C PHE A 211 -0.28 -22.66 -0.87
N GLU A 212 -0.85 -22.45 -2.06
CA GLU A 212 -2.18 -22.90 -2.46
C GLU A 212 -3.29 -22.50 -1.47
N ARG A 213 -3.09 -21.38 -0.80
CA ARG A 213 -4.02 -20.82 0.17
C ARG A 213 -3.95 -19.30 0.12
N PHE A 214 -5.01 -18.66 0.56
CA PHE A 214 -5.02 -17.21 0.70
C PHE A 214 -4.14 -16.77 1.89
N PRO A 215 -3.53 -15.58 1.80
CA PRO A 215 -2.82 -15.01 2.94
C PRO A 215 -3.79 -14.81 4.11
N GLU A 216 -3.27 -14.85 5.33
CA GLU A 216 -4.06 -14.48 6.49
C GLU A 216 -4.52 -13.03 6.35
N LEU A 217 -5.83 -12.81 6.46
CA LEU A 217 -6.43 -11.49 6.30
C LEU A 217 -6.75 -10.86 7.66
N ASP A 218 -6.64 -9.54 7.74
CA ASP A 218 -7.18 -8.79 8.87
C ASP A 218 -8.72 -8.71 8.80
N ARG A 219 -9.33 -8.10 9.83
CA ARG A 219 -10.78 -7.93 9.91
C ARG A 219 -11.41 -7.12 8.75
N GLN A 220 -10.59 -6.43 7.95
CA GLN A 220 -11.03 -5.65 6.79
C GLN A 220 -10.83 -6.43 5.48
N GLY A 221 -10.25 -7.63 5.52
CA GLY A 221 -9.96 -8.46 4.36
C GLY A 221 -8.62 -8.14 3.71
N ARG A 222 -7.68 -7.48 4.42
CA ARG A 222 -6.36 -7.10 3.89
C ARG A 222 -5.28 -8.11 4.31
N PRO A 223 -4.31 -8.48 3.46
CA PRO A 223 -3.22 -9.38 3.84
C PRO A 223 -2.42 -8.86 5.05
N LYS A 224 -2.44 -9.58 6.17
CA LYS A 224 -1.78 -9.15 7.42
C LYS A 224 -0.28 -8.90 7.23
N MET A 225 0.38 -9.66 6.36
CA MET A 225 1.81 -9.52 6.09
C MET A 225 2.22 -8.12 5.59
N PHE A 226 1.30 -7.33 5.03
CA PHE A 226 1.57 -5.97 4.54
C PHE A 226 0.71 -4.87 5.19
N TYR A 227 -0.44 -5.24 5.76
CA TYR A 227 -1.43 -4.28 6.27
C TYR A 227 -1.73 -4.43 7.78
N SER A 228 -0.93 -5.18 8.54
CA SER A 228 -1.11 -5.33 10.00
C SER A 228 -0.47 -4.21 10.83
N GLN A 229 0.45 -3.44 10.24
CA GLN A 229 1.17 -2.36 10.90
C GLN A 229 0.87 -1.02 10.23
N ARG A 230 0.91 0.05 11.02
CA ARG A 230 0.75 1.41 10.50
C ARG A 230 2.05 1.91 9.93
N ILE A 231 1.98 2.80 8.94
CA ILE A 231 3.13 3.52 8.40
C ILE A 231 3.94 4.19 9.51
N HIS A 232 3.26 4.81 10.47
CA HIS A 232 3.91 5.51 11.58
C HIS A 232 4.70 4.60 12.52
N ASP A 233 4.26 3.34 12.70
CA ASP A 233 4.88 2.39 13.62
C ASP A 233 6.23 1.87 13.10
N LYS A 234 6.52 2.06 11.81
CA LYS A 234 7.78 1.72 11.15
C LYS A 234 8.42 2.89 10.39
N CYS A 235 7.97 4.11 10.65
CA CYS A 235 8.48 5.29 9.95
C CYS A 235 9.90 5.64 10.46
N TYR A 236 10.85 5.84 9.53
CA TYR A 236 12.22 6.21 9.91
C TYR A 236 12.32 7.60 10.56
N ARG A 237 11.34 8.50 10.33
CA ARG A 237 11.24 9.81 11.00
C ARG A 237 10.55 9.74 12.37
N ARG A 238 10.24 8.54 12.87
CA ARG A 238 9.57 8.36 14.17
C ARG A 238 10.37 8.95 15.34
N PRO A 239 11.71 8.82 15.43
CA PRO A 239 12.48 9.48 16.48
C PRO A 239 12.26 11.00 16.55
N HIS A 240 12.15 11.67 15.39
CA HIS A 240 11.83 13.11 15.35
C HIS A 240 10.42 13.41 15.88
N PHE A 241 9.44 12.55 15.61
CA PHE A 241 8.10 12.69 16.18
C PHE A 241 8.15 12.59 17.72
N ASP A 242 8.86 11.60 18.25
CA ASP A 242 9.02 11.38 19.69
C ASP A 242 9.90 12.48 20.34
N ALA A 243 10.78 13.14 19.59
CA ALA A 243 11.55 14.29 20.06
C ALA A 243 10.73 15.61 20.08
N GLY A 244 9.59 15.66 19.37
CA GLY A 244 8.86 16.90 19.13
C GLY A 244 9.46 17.77 18.01
N GLN A 245 10.32 17.18 17.18
CA GLN A 245 10.99 17.82 16.05
C GLN A 245 10.12 17.66 14.79
N PHE A 246 9.50 18.77 14.39
CA PHE A 246 8.53 18.78 13.30
C PHE A 246 8.91 19.76 12.21
N VAL A 247 8.50 19.42 10.99
CA VAL A 247 8.38 20.39 9.90
C VAL A 247 7.13 21.22 10.12
N GLU A 248 7.26 22.55 10.01
CA GLU A 248 6.15 23.50 10.16
C GLU A 248 5.78 24.19 8.84
N ALA A 249 6.72 24.28 7.90
CA ALA A 249 6.50 24.70 6.53
C ALA A 249 7.34 23.88 5.54
N PHE A 250 6.87 23.75 4.30
CA PHE A 250 7.70 23.14 3.26
C PHE A 250 8.99 23.95 3.05
N ASP A 251 10.11 23.24 2.89
CA ASP A 251 11.46 23.81 2.75
C ASP A 251 11.99 24.59 3.98
N ASP A 252 11.36 24.48 5.14
CA ASP A 252 11.97 24.96 6.39
C ASP A 252 13.22 24.14 6.79
N GLU A 253 13.91 24.59 7.84
CA GLU A 253 15.09 23.89 8.35
C GLU A 253 14.78 22.45 8.78
N GLY A 254 13.60 22.21 9.36
CA GLY A 254 13.14 20.88 9.72
C GLY A 254 12.95 19.98 8.50
N ALA A 255 12.39 20.49 7.40
CA ALA A 255 12.19 19.77 6.15
C ALA A 255 13.54 19.36 5.55
N ARG A 256 14.50 20.30 5.52
CA ARG A 256 15.87 20.06 5.02
C ARG A 256 16.64 19.05 5.88
N LYS A 257 16.35 18.98 7.18
CA LYS A 257 16.91 17.99 8.12
C LYS A 257 16.13 16.68 8.18
N GLY A 258 15.00 16.55 7.49
CA GLY A 258 14.20 15.33 7.47
C GLY A 258 13.35 15.09 8.74
N TYR A 259 12.93 16.15 9.44
CA TYR A 259 12.06 16.08 10.62
C TYR A 259 10.67 15.54 10.32
N CYS A 260 9.90 15.26 11.37
CA CYS A 260 8.60 14.63 11.24
C CYS A 260 7.58 15.53 10.54
N LEU A 261 6.84 14.97 9.58
CA LEU A 261 5.80 15.65 8.80
C LEU A 261 4.41 15.64 9.47
N TYR A 262 4.32 15.26 10.75
CA TYR A 262 3.03 15.21 11.44
C TYR A 262 2.30 16.55 11.43
N LYS A 263 3.04 17.64 11.71
CA LYS A 263 2.49 18.99 11.71
C LYS A 263 2.07 19.50 10.32
N MET A 264 2.58 18.87 9.26
CA MET A 264 2.21 19.07 7.86
C MET A 264 1.00 18.21 7.42
N GLY A 265 0.35 17.49 8.34
CA GLY A 265 -0.87 16.72 8.07
C GLY A 265 -0.66 15.23 7.80
N CYS A 266 0.51 14.67 8.09
CA CYS A 266 0.80 13.26 7.83
C CYS A 266 -0.22 12.31 8.51
N LYS A 267 -0.92 11.53 7.70
CA LYS A 267 -1.92 10.51 8.08
C LYS A 267 -1.32 9.13 8.33
N GLY A 268 0.01 9.01 8.29
CA GLY A 268 0.74 7.77 8.59
C GLY A 268 0.34 7.10 9.91
N PRO A 269 0.00 7.84 10.98
CA PRO A 269 -0.46 7.25 12.25
C PRO A 269 -1.81 6.54 12.23
N THR A 270 -2.59 6.70 11.16
CA THR A 270 -3.89 6.03 11.00
C THR A 270 -3.95 5.22 9.71
N THR A 271 -2.81 4.97 9.07
CA THR A 271 -2.72 4.32 7.75
C THR A 271 -1.94 3.02 7.86
N TYR A 272 -2.56 1.92 7.48
CA TYR A 272 -1.94 0.60 7.40
C TYR A 272 -1.46 0.33 5.98
N ASN A 273 -0.16 0.13 5.82
CA ASN A 273 0.50 -0.23 4.57
C ASN A 273 1.97 -0.56 4.85
N ALA A 274 2.70 -1.01 3.82
CA ALA A 274 4.11 -1.36 3.89
C ALA A 274 5.07 -0.27 3.38
N CYS A 275 4.60 0.95 3.08
CA CYS A 275 5.42 1.99 2.43
C CYS A 275 6.65 2.40 3.26
N SER A 276 6.60 2.32 4.59
CA SER A 276 7.75 2.68 5.45
C SER A 276 8.74 1.52 5.64
N THR A 277 8.40 0.30 5.23
CA THR A 277 9.25 -0.89 5.32
C THR A 277 9.71 -1.36 3.94
N VAL A 278 8.77 -1.76 3.08
CA VAL A 278 9.03 -2.20 1.69
C VAL A 278 9.41 -1.03 0.79
N ARG A 279 8.86 0.17 1.06
CA ARG A 279 9.01 1.37 0.21
C ARG A 279 8.44 1.14 -1.19
N TRP A 280 8.79 2.00 -2.14
CA TRP A 280 8.30 2.00 -3.51
C TRP A 280 9.46 1.87 -4.51
N ASN A 281 9.18 1.25 -5.66
CA ASN A 281 10.07 1.15 -6.82
C ASN A 281 11.41 0.48 -6.48
N GLY A 282 11.39 -0.81 -6.10
CA GLY A 282 12.59 -1.54 -5.73
C GLY A 282 13.26 -1.02 -4.45
N GLY A 283 12.46 -0.46 -3.54
CA GLY A 283 12.96 0.04 -2.26
C GLY A 283 13.50 1.47 -2.28
N LEU A 284 13.38 2.20 -3.40
CA LEU A 284 14.01 3.51 -3.62
C LEU A 284 13.54 4.59 -2.63
N SER A 285 12.23 4.82 -2.57
CA SER A 285 11.65 5.90 -1.75
C SER A 285 10.21 5.62 -1.36
N PHE A 286 9.58 6.51 -0.61
CA PHE A 286 8.14 6.55 -0.34
C PHE A 286 7.74 7.99 0.04
N PRO A 287 6.43 8.35 0.11
CA PRO A 287 6.01 9.76 0.24
C PRO A 287 6.72 10.55 1.35
N ILE A 288 6.81 9.99 2.56
CA ILE A 288 7.44 10.67 3.70
C ILE A 288 8.95 10.84 3.50
N GLN A 289 9.62 9.87 2.88
CA GLN A 289 11.04 10.00 2.55
C GLN A 289 11.28 11.11 1.52
N ALA A 290 10.38 11.24 0.54
CA ALA A 290 10.39 12.32 -0.45
C ALA A 290 9.92 13.69 0.11
N GLY A 291 9.62 13.78 1.41
CA GLY A 291 9.27 15.05 2.06
C GLY A 291 7.78 15.40 2.08
N HIS A 292 6.89 14.53 1.55
CA HIS A 292 5.45 14.77 1.58
C HIS A 292 4.73 13.96 2.67
N PRO A 293 3.79 14.55 3.44
CA PRO A 293 2.98 13.81 4.40
C PRO A 293 2.24 12.64 3.75
N CYS A 294 2.11 11.52 4.45
CA CYS A 294 1.25 10.42 4.01
C CYS A 294 -0.21 10.91 3.96
N ILE A 295 -0.91 10.63 2.87
CA ILE A 295 -2.32 11.03 2.67
C ILE A 295 -3.33 9.94 3.11
N GLY A 296 -2.84 8.76 3.49
CA GLY A 296 -3.67 7.63 3.91
C GLY A 296 -4.36 6.86 2.79
N CYS A 297 -3.74 6.81 1.61
CA CYS A 297 -4.38 6.28 0.40
C CYS A 297 -4.80 4.80 0.43
N SER A 298 -4.37 4.01 1.42
CA SER A 298 -4.80 2.61 1.61
C SER A 298 -5.96 2.44 2.60
N GLU A 299 -6.46 3.53 3.18
CA GLU A 299 -7.57 3.51 4.13
C GLU A 299 -8.90 3.84 3.46
N ASP A 300 -9.97 3.26 3.97
CA ASP A 300 -11.34 3.53 3.52
C ASP A 300 -11.69 5.02 3.69
N GLY A 301 -12.31 5.61 2.66
CA GLY A 301 -12.78 6.99 2.62
C GLY A 301 -11.71 8.06 2.81
N PHE A 302 -10.42 7.78 2.54
CA PHE A 302 -9.33 8.73 2.87
C PHE A 302 -9.48 10.11 2.21
N TRP A 303 -10.13 10.18 1.03
CA TRP A 303 -10.44 11.44 0.34
C TRP A 303 -11.34 12.38 1.15
N ASP A 304 -12.22 11.83 1.99
CA ASP A 304 -13.22 12.59 2.75
C ASP A 304 -12.87 12.72 4.24
N LYS A 305 -11.64 12.38 4.65
CA LYS A 305 -11.16 12.50 6.04
C LYS A 305 -10.62 13.90 6.38
N GLY A 306 -11.13 14.92 5.71
CA GLY A 306 -10.68 16.30 5.82
C GLY A 306 -9.43 16.59 4.98
N ASP A 307 -8.93 17.81 5.11
CA ASP A 307 -7.77 18.28 4.35
C ASP A 307 -6.50 17.46 4.66
N PHE A 308 -5.73 17.14 3.62
CA PHE A 308 -4.50 16.37 3.73
C PHE A 308 -3.44 17.08 4.56
N TYR A 309 -3.41 18.42 4.57
CA TYR A 309 -2.42 19.20 5.32
C TYR A 309 -2.84 19.52 6.76
N SER A 310 -4.09 19.23 7.10
CA SER A 310 -4.59 19.38 8.47
C SER A 310 -4.08 18.24 9.37
N ARG A 311 -3.69 18.59 10.60
CA ARG A 311 -3.20 17.61 11.59
C ARG A 311 -4.32 16.70 12.06
N LEU A 312 -3.96 15.49 12.47
CA LEU A 312 -4.86 14.62 13.22
C LEU A 312 -5.03 15.20 14.63
N SER A 313 -6.26 15.37 15.11
CA SER A 313 -6.54 16.07 16.37
C SER A 313 -6.24 15.27 17.64
N ASN A 314 -5.99 13.95 17.54
CA ASN A 314 -5.96 13.04 18.70
C ASN A 314 -4.72 12.13 18.78
N ILE A 315 -3.53 12.59 18.35
CA ILE A 315 -2.29 11.81 18.49
C ILE A 315 -1.33 12.54 19.40
N ASN A 316 -1.22 12.03 20.63
CA ASN A 316 -0.30 12.52 21.64
C ASN A 316 1.04 11.79 21.49
N GLY A 317 2.07 12.50 21.02
CA GLY A 317 3.47 12.07 21.15
C GLY A 317 4.04 12.59 22.47
N PHE A 318 4.88 11.79 23.14
CA PHE A 318 5.68 12.27 24.26
C PHE A 318 6.86 13.07 23.70
N GLY A 319 6.85 14.41 23.78
CA GLY A 319 7.95 15.26 23.28
C GLY A 319 9.13 15.29 24.25
N VAL A 320 9.99 14.27 24.21
CA VAL A 320 11.06 14.08 25.21
C VAL A 320 12.10 15.21 25.17
N GLU A 321 12.59 15.56 23.97
CA GLU A 321 13.59 16.64 23.82
C GLU A 321 12.96 18.01 24.01
N ALA A 322 11.78 18.28 23.42
CA ALA A 322 11.07 19.53 23.63
C ALA A 322 10.79 19.83 25.13
N ASN A 323 10.54 18.79 25.93
CA ASN A 323 10.43 18.94 27.39
C ASN A 323 11.78 19.24 28.05
N ALA A 324 12.86 18.54 27.66
CA ALA A 324 14.19 18.77 28.20
C ALA A 324 14.69 20.19 27.92
N ASP A 325 14.53 20.70 26.69
CA ASP A 325 14.91 22.07 26.31
C ASP A 325 14.12 23.11 27.11
N ARG A 326 12.82 22.89 27.29
CA ARG A 326 11.97 23.80 28.10
C ARG A 326 12.41 23.82 29.56
N ILE A 327 12.72 22.65 30.14
CA ILE A 327 13.24 22.55 31.51
C ILE A 327 14.61 23.23 31.61
N GLY A 328 15.51 22.98 30.67
CA GLY A 328 16.84 23.58 30.61
C GLY A 328 16.78 25.11 30.49
N ALA A 329 15.96 25.63 29.58
CA ALA A 329 15.75 27.07 29.41
C ALA A 329 15.16 27.72 30.67
N THR A 330 14.20 27.04 31.33
CA THR A 330 13.61 27.52 32.58
C THR A 330 14.67 27.57 33.69
N ALA A 331 15.43 26.49 33.87
CA ALA A 331 16.49 26.40 34.87
C ALA A 331 17.60 27.45 34.63
N ALA A 332 18.05 27.61 33.39
CA ALA A 332 19.03 28.62 33.00
C ALA A 332 18.53 30.05 33.28
N THR A 333 17.25 30.31 33.00
CA THR A 333 16.60 31.60 33.29
C THR A 333 16.58 31.88 34.80
N VAL A 334 16.19 30.90 35.61
CA VAL A 334 16.14 31.02 37.08
C VAL A 334 17.54 31.26 37.65
N VAL A 335 18.53 30.47 37.23
CA VAL A 335 19.93 30.63 37.68
C VAL A 335 20.49 31.98 37.23
N GLY A 336 20.23 32.40 35.99
CA GLY A 336 20.66 33.70 35.46
C GLY A 336 20.06 34.87 36.23
N ALA A 337 18.76 34.82 36.53
CA ALA A 337 18.08 35.84 37.34
C ALA A 337 18.64 35.88 38.77
N ALA A 338 18.86 34.72 39.39
CA ALA A 338 19.44 34.64 40.73
C ALA A 338 20.88 35.19 40.78
N ALA A 339 21.70 34.86 39.79
CA ALA A 339 23.07 35.36 39.67
C ALA A 339 23.09 36.89 39.45
N ALA A 340 22.22 37.42 38.58
CA ALA A 340 22.08 38.85 38.35
C ALA A 340 21.61 39.60 39.61
N ALA A 341 20.62 39.06 40.32
CA ALA A 341 20.14 39.61 41.58
C ALA A 341 21.24 39.60 42.66
N HIS A 342 22.00 38.51 42.78
CA HIS A 342 23.12 38.43 43.71
C HIS A 342 24.21 39.45 43.35
N ALA A 343 24.57 39.59 42.08
CA ALA A 343 25.56 40.57 41.63
C ALA A 343 25.11 42.01 41.95
N ALA A 344 23.84 42.35 41.70
CA ALA A 344 23.27 43.65 42.04
C ALA A 344 23.29 43.92 43.56
N ALA A 345 22.89 42.94 44.37
CA ALA A 345 22.93 43.04 45.83
C ALA A 345 24.36 43.22 46.35
N SER A 346 25.34 42.53 45.76
CA SER A 346 26.77 42.67 46.09
C SER A 346 27.32 44.05 45.76
N VAL A 347 26.94 44.63 44.62
CA VAL A 347 27.30 46.02 44.25
C VAL A 347 26.69 47.02 45.22
N VAL A 348 25.41 46.90 45.55
CA VAL A 348 24.72 47.76 46.53
C VAL A 348 25.38 47.67 47.90
N LYS A 349 25.72 46.46 48.37
CA LYS A 349 26.45 46.26 49.63
C LYS A 349 27.81 46.95 49.61
N ARG A 350 28.57 46.81 48.52
CA ARG A 350 29.89 47.44 48.37
C ARG A 350 29.83 48.97 48.30
N MET A 351 28.76 49.53 47.72
CA MET A 351 28.50 50.98 47.72
C MET A 351 28.11 51.49 49.11
N ARG A 352 27.32 50.73 49.88
CA ARG A 352 27.01 51.04 51.29
C ARG A 352 28.25 51.00 52.19
N GLU A 353 29.13 50.02 52.01
CA GLU A 353 30.38 49.92 52.77
C GLU A 353 31.36 51.06 52.45
N LYS A 354 31.40 51.55 51.21
CA LYS A 354 32.21 52.73 50.83
C LYS A 354 31.60 54.06 51.25
N GLY A 355 30.27 54.17 51.35
CA GLY A 355 29.58 55.38 51.81
C GLY A 355 29.54 55.56 53.34
N GLY A 356 29.94 54.55 54.11
CA GLY A 356 30.06 54.62 55.58
C GLY A 356 31.45 55.04 56.10
N GLN A 357 32.38 55.34 55.19
CA GLN A 357 33.68 55.95 55.50
C GLN A 357 33.70 57.37 54.90
N SER A 358 32.99 58.30 55.53
CA SER A 358 33.12 59.75 55.31
C SER A 358 33.05 60.48 56.63
#